data_AF-A0A9P9PSH0-F1
#
_entry.id   AF-A0A9P9PSH0-F1
#
_cell.length_a   1.000
_cell.length_b   1.000
_cell.length_c   1.000
_cell.angle_alpha   90.00
_cell.angle_beta   90.00
_cell.angle_gamma   90.00
#
_symmetry.space_group_name_H-M   'P 1'
#
loop_
_entity.id
_entity.type
_entity.pdbx_description
1 polymer ?
#
loop_
_entity_poly.entity_id
_entity_poly.type
_entity_poly.pdbx_seq_one_letter_code
_entity_poly.pdbx_strand_id
1 'polypeptide(L)'
;DLSSRLGVKRGAKLISKTTRPSPSTIITPPKAAIAAPNAKKDEIHRRRNPFNDMLRRGGGVENETDTASPSAGHVPRDGAPLSLTSEETVDARLGSRVAELERALILAKGEQDALKEELETAREQGQAKEYTIETLRHQLAETRQNIEVASSCISNEHGRDKGPADHSEEELVGQNYELRYKILQLQEQLSTQDANYREIVEQNTSVHGESEWNELRSRLHTTEKESQERLQQLLSLKSSISSLTRIDSQITDNELVVSFSQLANCVREWAIVSSSLMLLFQEPLMVGIPRTGSLAAFQQTAEMLRDTVTGAQYRDFRRATIRALESCEASRTIEKEKQGLLHQMAEEIRHLLFTLTSVSLTAAAQSALFGILSNTADLQHTLALQKATYQVLFFRRQVSEKIDFEEEKMDSVNDLDNATDEDGDTLTERKFLFCVFPCLEKHGDEWGEHPETSNVLLKARVCCGVG
;
A
#
# COMPACT_ATOMS: atom_id res chain seq x y z
N ASP A 1 68.62 21.26 -5.48
CA ASP A 1 67.88 21.35 -4.21
C ASP A 1 67.95 20.07 -3.42
N LEU A 2 68.48 20.23 -2.20
CA LEU A 2 68.32 19.44 -0.96
C LEU A 2 68.06 17.92 -1.11
N SER A 3 69.10 17.08 -1.11
CA SER A 3 69.94 16.64 0.03
C SER A 3 69.45 15.35 0.68
N SER A 4 70.08 14.27 0.22
CA SER A 4 70.52 13.07 0.96
C SER A 4 71.06 13.32 2.39
N ARG A 5 71.19 12.22 3.16
CA ARG A 5 71.81 12.02 4.50
C ARG A 5 70.77 12.07 5.64
N LEU A 6 70.65 11.16 6.61
CA LEU A 6 71.53 10.24 7.36
C LEU A 6 70.64 9.04 7.80
N GLY A 7 71.04 7.79 8.05
CA GLY A 7 72.27 7.31 8.66
C GLY A 7 72.11 7.06 10.18
N VAL A 8 71.96 5.78 10.57
CA VAL A 8 72.60 5.11 11.74
C VAL A 8 71.81 4.93 13.08
N LYS A 9 71.44 3.64 13.31
CA LYS A 9 71.64 2.72 14.47
C LYS A 9 71.05 2.92 15.90
N ARG A 10 70.71 1.71 16.41
CA ARG A 10 70.69 1.17 17.81
C ARG A 10 69.52 1.65 18.68
N GLY A 11 68.83 0.82 19.47
CA GLY A 11 68.97 -0.58 19.87
C GLY A 11 68.18 -0.82 21.16
N ALA A 12 68.03 -2.09 21.55
CA ALA A 12 67.50 -2.59 22.85
C ALA A 12 65.98 -2.45 23.06
N LYS A 13 65.26 -3.30 23.80
CA LYS A 13 65.38 -4.66 24.39
C LYS A 13 63.99 -4.89 25.00
N LEU A 14 63.45 -6.12 24.91
CA LEU A 14 62.54 -6.79 25.87
C LEU A 14 61.23 -6.03 26.23
N ILE A 15 60.04 -6.64 26.16
CA ILE A 15 59.50 -7.50 27.20
C ILE A 15 58.31 -8.28 26.62
N SER A 16 58.36 -9.59 26.78
CA SER A 16 57.27 -10.54 26.57
C SER A 16 56.14 -10.29 27.57
N LYS A 17 54.90 -10.12 27.09
CA LYS A 17 53.69 -10.27 27.93
C LYS A 17 52.64 -11.11 27.22
N THR A 18 52.60 -12.36 27.65
CA THR A 18 51.48 -13.30 27.78
C THR A 18 50.09 -12.70 27.56
N THR A 19 49.43 -13.08 26.47
CA THR A 19 48.00 -12.94 26.26
C THR A 19 47.29 -14.15 26.86
N ARG A 20 46.57 -13.91 27.97
CA ARG A 20 45.60 -14.85 28.55
C ARG A 20 44.23 -14.57 27.89
N PRO A 21 43.46 -15.60 27.52
CA PRO A 21 42.21 -15.41 26.79
C PRO A 21 41.08 -14.89 27.68
N SER A 22 40.37 -13.87 27.18
CA SER A 22 39.12 -13.36 27.72
C SER A 22 38.00 -14.40 27.54
N PRO A 23 37.13 -14.64 28.54
CA PRO A 23 35.98 -15.51 28.38
C PRO A 23 34.90 -14.83 27.53
N SER A 24 34.40 -15.59 26.56
CA SER A 24 33.29 -15.26 25.67
C SER A 24 32.01 -14.98 26.46
N THR A 25 31.50 -13.76 26.35
CA THR A 25 30.16 -13.37 26.77
C THR A 25 29.14 -14.13 25.93
N ILE A 26 28.40 -15.01 26.60
CA ILE A 26 27.23 -15.73 26.07
C ILE A 26 26.16 -14.69 25.74
N ILE A 27 25.91 -14.47 24.45
CA ILE A 27 24.75 -13.73 23.96
C ILE A 27 23.56 -14.66 24.10
N THR A 28 22.77 -14.43 25.16
CA THR A 28 21.43 -15.01 25.30
C THR A 28 20.44 -14.20 24.45
N PRO A 29 19.46 -14.85 23.80
CA PRO A 29 18.46 -14.17 23.00
C PRO A 29 17.50 -13.35 23.89
N PRO A 30 16.96 -12.23 23.39
CA PRO A 30 16.07 -11.38 24.18
C PRO A 30 14.78 -12.13 24.53
N LYS A 31 14.50 -12.22 25.84
CA LYS A 31 13.26 -12.71 26.41
C LYS A 31 12.05 -11.95 25.83
N ALA A 32 11.08 -12.73 25.36
CA ALA A 32 9.74 -12.26 25.02
C ALA A 32 9.14 -11.47 26.19
N ALA A 33 8.60 -10.29 25.88
CA ALA A 33 7.89 -9.45 26.83
C ALA A 33 6.59 -10.15 27.26
N ILE A 34 6.53 -10.45 28.55
CA ILE A 34 5.32 -10.91 29.24
C ILE A 34 4.33 -9.74 29.24
N ALA A 35 3.13 -10.00 28.72
CA ALA A 35 2.02 -9.07 28.70
C ALA A 35 1.62 -8.65 30.12
N ALA A 36 1.60 -7.35 30.38
CA ALA A 36 0.92 -6.79 31.55
C ALA A 36 -0.58 -6.71 31.25
N PRO A 37 -1.47 -7.28 32.09
CA PRO A 37 -2.89 -7.00 32.01
C PRO A 37 -3.15 -5.62 32.64
N ASN A 38 -4.05 -4.85 32.04
CA ASN A 38 -4.57 -3.53 32.49
C ASN A 38 -3.99 -2.30 31.78
N ALA A 39 -4.35 -2.12 30.50
CA ALA A 39 -4.36 -0.80 29.86
C ALA A 39 -5.82 -0.36 29.61
N LYS A 40 -6.14 0.85 30.06
CA LYS A 40 -7.48 1.47 30.06
C LYS A 40 -7.94 1.84 28.64
N LYS A 41 -9.26 1.90 28.47
CA LYS A 41 -10.04 1.78 27.23
C LYS A 41 -10.21 3.08 26.41
N ASP A 42 -9.36 4.09 26.56
CA ASP A 42 -9.64 5.45 26.04
C ASP A 42 -8.73 5.99 24.92
N GLU A 43 -7.90 5.16 24.29
CA GLU A 43 -6.98 5.61 23.21
C GLU A 43 -7.28 4.96 21.85
N ILE A 44 -8.57 4.88 21.45
CA ILE A 44 -8.98 4.33 20.13
C ILE A 44 -9.90 5.31 19.37
N HIS A 45 -9.60 6.61 19.38
CA HIS A 45 -10.38 7.60 18.59
C HIS A 45 -9.56 8.46 17.61
N ARG A 46 -8.28 8.16 17.37
CA ARG A 46 -7.42 9.01 16.52
C ARG A 46 -7.06 8.47 15.14
N ARG A 47 -7.76 7.44 14.63
CA ARG A 47 -7.56 6.96 13.24
C ARG A 47 -8.87 6.72 12.49
N ARG A 48 -9.84 7.62 12.62
CA ARG A 48 -10.95 7.69 11.66
C ARG A 48 -10.43 8.34 10.37
N ASN A 49 -10.31 7.53 9.32
CA ASN A 49 -9.99 7.99 7.99
C ASN A 49 -11.22 8.73 7.41
N PRO A 50 -11.15 10.05 7.14
CA PRO A 50 -12.30 10.84 6.68
C PRO A 50 -12.87 10.36 5.33
N PHE A 51 -12.12 9.54 4.59
CA PHE A 51 -12.55 8.96 3.32
C PHE A 51 -13.73 7.98 3.45
N ASN A 52 -13.84 7.26 4.58
CA ASN A 52 -14.92 6.28 4.79
C ASN A 52 -16.28 6.94 5.12
N ASP A 53 -16.28 8.18 5.60
CA ASP A 53 -17.52 8.91 5.90
C ASP A 53 -18.17 9.51 4.63
N MET A 54 -17.40 9.76 3.55
CA MET A 54 -17.97 10.18 2.27
C MET A 54 -18.66 9.04 1.52
N LEU A 55 -18.10 7.83 1.55
CA LEU A 55 -18.70 6.66 0.88
C LEU A 55 -20.04 6.24 1.51
N ARG A 56 -20.27 6.58 2.78
CA ARG A 56 -21.51 6.23 3.50
C ARG A 56 -22.64 7.23 3.35
N ARG A 57 -22.38 8.46 2.87
CA ARG A 57 -23.43 9.49 2.67
C ARG A 57 -24.13 9.44 1.31
N GLY A 58 -23.68 8.60 0.37
CA GLY A 58 -24.21 8.55 -0.99
C GLY A 58 -25.39 7.60 -1.25
N GLY A 59 -25.92 6.91 -0.22
CA GLY A 59 -26.87 5.80 -0.40
C GLY A 59 -28.24 5.98 0.24
N GLY A 60 -28.74 7.21 0.36
CA GLY A 60 -30.07 7.49 0.92
C GLY A 60 -31.01 8.11 -0.10
N VAL A 61 -31.85 7.30 -0.73
CA VAL A 61 -33.11 7.74 -1.34
C VAL A 61 -34.22 7.01 -0.61
N GLU A 62 -34.94 7.78 0.20
CA GLU A 62 -36.25 7.42 0.74
C GLU A 62 -37.28 7.57 -0.39
N ASN A 63 -38.20 6.62 -0.52
CA ASN A 63 -39.61 6.92 -0.30
C ASN A 63 -40.48 5.66 -0.22
N GLU A 64 -41.30 5.68 0.82
CA GLU A 64 -42.39 4.78 1.18
C GLU A 64 -43.52 4.78 0.13
N THR A 65 -44.27 3.68 0.06
CA THR A 65 -45.73 3.73 0.24
C THR A 65 -46.29 2.32 0.42
N ASP A 66 -47.02 2.16 1.53
CA ASP A 66 -47.85 1.03 1.89
C ASP A 66 -48.93 0.74 0.83
N THR A 67 -49.24 -0.54 0.62
CA THR A 67 -50.64 -1.04 0.61
C THR A 67 -50.71 -2.56 0.67
N ALA A 68 -51.80 -3.03 1.28
CA ALA A 68 -52.04 -4.37 1.84
C ALA A 68 -52.07 -5.58 0.87
N SER A 69 -51.77 -6.74 1.46
CA SER A 69 -52.08 -8.16 1.13
C SER A 69 -53.46 -8.43 0.45
N PRO A 70 -53.78 -9.61 -0.17
CA PRO A 70 -53.28 -10.96 0.20
C PRO A 70 -53.20 -12.09 -0.86
N SER A 71 -52.57 -13.21 -0.45
CA SER A 71 -52.92 -14.63 -0.68
C SER A 71 -52.85 -15.31 -2.08
N ALA A 72 -52.13 -16.44 -2.06
CA ALA A 72 -52.34 -17.72 -2.76
C ALA A 72 -52.01 -17.89 -4.26
N GLY A 73 -51.13 -18.88 -4.52
CA GLY A 73 -51.37 -19.90 -5.55
C GLY A 73 -50.35 -20.07 -6.68
N HIS A 74 -49.76 -21.28 -6.73
CA HIS A 74 -49.43 -22.08 -7.93
C HIS A 74 -48.20 -21.74 -8.84
N VAL A 75 -47.16 -22.59 -8.75
CA VAL A 75 -46.36 -23.38 -9.77
C VAL A 75 -46.60 -23.04 -11.29
N PRO A 76 -45.64 -23.17 -12.26
CA PRO A 76 -44.29 -23.81 -12.29
C PRO A 76 -43.14 -22.93 -12.83
N ARG A 77 -41.94 -23.50 -12.67
CA ARG A 77 -40.62 -23.03 -13.08
C ARG A 77 -40.34 -23.46 -14.53
N ASP A 78 -40.40 -22.52 -15.46
CA ASP A 78 -39.87 -22.66 -16.82
C ASP A 78 -38.67 -21.74 -17.02
N GLY A 79 -37.67 -22.27 -17.72
CA GLY A 79 -36.33 -21.71 -17.85
C GLY A 79 -36.28 -20.37 -18.57
N ALA A 80 -35.47 -19.47 -18.02
CA ALA A 80 -34.96 -18.30 -18.70
C ALA A 80 -33.43 -18.26 -18.52
N PRO A 81 -32.65 -18.02 -19.59
CA PRO A 81 -31.20 -18.02 -19.53
C PRO A 81 -30.72 -16.75 -18.81
N LEU A 82 -29.92 -16.94 -17.75
CA LEU A 82 -29.29 -15.84 -17.02
C LEU A 82 -28.13 -15.30 -17.87
N SER A 83 -28.34 -14.10 -18.39
CA SER A 83 -27.39 -13.29 -19.14
C SER A 83 -26.26 -12.82 -18.21
N LEU A 84 -25.07 -13.38 -18.38
CA LEU A 84 -23.80 -12.92 -17.84
C LEU A 84 -23.37 -11.62 -18.55
N THR A 85 -23.77 -10.46 -18.02
CA THR A 85 -23.24 -9.15 -18.42
C THR A 85 -23.21 -8.20 -17.21
N SER A 86 -22.24 -8.36 -16.31
CA SER A 86 -22.13 -7.51 -15.11
C SER A 86 -20.96 -6.52 -15.18
N GLU A 87 -19.82 -6.89 -15.76
CA GLU A 87 -18.62 -6.02 -15.71
C GLU A 87 -18.62 -4.87 -16.74
N GLU A 88 -19.23 -5.05 -17.92
CA GLU A 88 -19.29 -4.00 -18.96
C GLU A 88 -20.11 -2.76 -18.53
N THR A 89 -20.95 -2.90 -17.51
CA THR A 89 -21.84 -1.82 -17.06
C THR A 89 -21.14 -0.79 -16.17
N VAL A 90 -20.01 -1.14 -15.55
CA VAL A 90 -19.30 -0.25 -14.63
C VAL A 90 -18.46 0.77 -15.40
N ASP A 91 -17.77 0.33 -16.45
CA ASP A 91 -16.97 1.22 -17.31
C ASP A 91 -17.84 2.21 -18.09
N ALA A 92 -19.02 1.77 -18.56
CA ALA A 92 -19.98 2.66 -19.21
C ALA A 92 -20.50 3.76 -18.26
N ARG A 93 -20.73 3.42 -16.98
CA ARG A 93 -21.15 4.41 -15.95
C ARG A 93 -20.05 5.41 -15.63
N LEU A 94 -18.80 4.97 -15.54
CA LEU A 94 -17.66 5.85 -15.30
C LEU A 94 -17.46 6.82 -16.48
N GLY A 95 -17.54 6.34 -17.72
CA GLY A 95 -17.46 7.18 -18.92
C GLY A 95 -18.55 8.27 -18.95
N SER A 96 -19.80 7.90 -18.65
CA SER A 96 -20.92 8.86 -18.58
C SER A 96 -20.71 9.93 -17.50
N ARG A 97 -20.13 9.55 -16.34
CA ARG A 97 -19.86 10.49 -15.24
C ARG A 97 -18.74 11.47 -15.59
N VAL A 98 -17.70 11.02 -16.28
CA VAL A 98 -16.62 11.91 -16.75
C VAL A 98 -17.15 12.93 -17.73
N ALA A 99 -17.95 12.50 -18.72
CA ALA A 99 -18.56 13.40 -19.70
C ALA A 99 -19.54 14.43 -19.08
N GLU A 100 -20.21 14.07 -17.98
CA GLU A 100 -21.03 15.01 -17.21
C GLU A 100 -20.18 16.06 -16.48
N LEU A 101 -19.10 15.64 -15.82
CA LEU A 101 -18.18 16.55 -15.12
C LEU A 101 -17.46 17.51 -16.08
N GLU A 102 -17.07 17.05 -17.27
CA GLU A 102 -16.47 17.89 -18.30
C GLU A 102 -17.44 18.97 -18.79
N ARG A 103 -18.71 18.62 -19.03
CA ARG A 103 -19.75 19.59 -19.39
C ARG A 103 -19.99 20.61 -18.29
N ALA A 104 -20.06 20.18 -17.03
CA ALA A 104 -20.21 21.08 -15.89
C ALA A 104 -19.01 22.04 -15.75
N LEU A 105 -17.79 21.58 -16.05
CA LEU A 105 -16.59 22.41 -16.01
C LEU A 105 -16.59 23.48 -17.10
N ILE A 106 -17.02 23.14 -18.31
CA ILE A 106 -17.15 24.13 -19.41
C ILE A 106 -18.17 25.21 -19.05
N LEU A 107 -19.32 24.83 -18.48
CA LEU A 107 -20.34 25.77 -18.04
C LEU A 107 -19.83 26.70 -16.93
N ALA A 108 -19.17 26.14 -15.90
CA ALA A 108 -18.62 26.93 -14.80
C ALA A 108 -17.55 27.92 -15.26
N LYS A 109 -16.71 27.56 -16.24
CA LYS A 109 -15.75 28.50 -16.85
C LYS A 109 -16.45 29.61 -17.62
N GLY A 110 -17.49 29.28 -18.38
CA GLY A 110 -18.31 30.27 -19.07
C GLY A 110 -18.95 31.28 -18.11
N GLU A 111 -19.49 30.81 -16.98
CA GLU A 111 -20.03 31.68 -15.92
C GLU A 111 -18.95 32.56 -15.29
N GLN A 112 -17.76 32.02 -15.03
CA GLN A 112 -16.65 32.79 -14.48
C GLN A 112 -16.18 33.91 -15.43
N ASP A 113 -16.10 33.61 -16.73
CA ASP A 113 -15.70 34.61 -17.73
C ASP A 113 -16.77 35.68 -17.90
N ALA A 114 -18.07 35.33 -17.85
CA ALA A 114 -19.17 36.28 -17.85
C ALA A 114 -19.13 37.22 -16.62
N LEU A 115 -18.85 36.69 -15.43
CA LEU A 115 -18.73 37.51 -14.21
C LEU A 115 -17.50 38.45 -14.26
N LYS A 116 -16.40 38.03 -14.89
CA LYS A 116 -15.24 38.91 -15.10
C LYS A 116 -15.55 40.06 -16.05
N GLU A 117 -16.27 39.76 -17.13
CA GLU A 117 -16.73 40.79 -18.07
C GLU A 117 -17.68 41.79 -17.37
N GLU A 118 -18.62 41.29 -16.57
CA GLU A 118 -19.52 42.14 -15.79
C GLU A 118 -18.76 43.03 -14.78
N LEU A 119 -17.74 42.50 -14.11
CA LEU A 119 -16.90 43.27 -13.20
C LEU A 119 -16.09 44.36 -13.92
N GLU A 120 -15.56 44.06 -15.11
CA GLU A 120 -14.84 45.05 -15.91
C GLU A 120 -15.78 46.15 -16.40
N THR A 121 -16.98 45.82 -16.89
CA THR A 121 -17.98 46.83 -17.26
C THR A 121 -18.42 47.69 -16.08
N ALA A 122 -18.57 47.11 -14.88
CA ALA A 122 -18.87 47.86 -13.66
C ALA A 122 -17.71 48.83 -13.30
N ARG A 123 -16.46 48.42 -13.53
CA ARG A 123 -15.26 49.24 -13.32
C ARG A 123 -15.22 50.42 -14.30
N GLU A 124 -15.47 50.18 -15.58
CA GLU A 124 -15.56 51.22 -16.60
C GLU A 124 -16.69 52.22 -16.29
N GLN A 125 -17.86 51.74 -15.88
CA GLN A 125 -18.96 52.59 -15.44
C GLN A 125 -18.59 53.43 -14.21
N GLY A 126 -17.84 52.85 -13.27
CA GLY A 126 -17.30 53.56 -12.11
C GLY A 126 -16.38 54.71 -12.52
N GLN A 127 -15.44 54.45 -13.42
CA GLN A 127 -14.51 55.47 -13.94
C GLN A 127 -15.23 56.57 -14.74
N ALA A 128 -16.23 56.20 -15.54
CA ALA A 128 -17.04 57.18 -16.29
C ALA A 128 -17.82 58.11 -15.35
N LYS A 129 -18.39 57.58 -14.27
CA LYS A 129 -19.06 58.37 -13.23
C LYS A 129 -18.07 59.28 -12.50
N GLU A 130 -16.90 58.78 -12.14
CA GLU A 130 -15.84 59.56 -11.48
C GLU A 130 -15.36 60.73 -12.37
N TYR A 131 -15.11 60.48 -13.65
CA TYR A 131 -14.76 61.53 -14.62
C TYR A 131 -15.87 62.59 -14.77
N THR A 132 -17.13 62.16 -14.78
CA THR A 132 -18.29 63.07 -14.84
C THR A 132 -18.36 63.95 -13.60
N ILE A 133 -18.15 63.38 -12.41
CA ILE A 133 -18.12 64.10 -11.13
C ILE A 133 -16.99 65.14 -11.14
N GLU A 134 -15.79 64.76 -11.59
CA GLU A 134 -14.64 65.66 -11.62
C GLU A 134 -14.85 66.82 -12.62
N THR A 135 -15.48 66.55 -13.76
CA THR A 135 -15.87 67.58 -14.73
C THR A 135 -16.87 68.57 -14.13
N LEU A 136 -17.89 68.09 -13.42
CA LEU A 136 -18.87 68.94 -12.74
C LEU A 136 -18.22 69.77 -11.62
N ARG A 137 -17.28 69.19 -10.86
CA ARG A 137 -16.49 69.93 -9.85
C ARG A 137 -15.69 71.05 -10.50
N HIS A 138 -15.08 70.80 -11.66
CA HIS A 138 -14.29 71.82 -12.33
C HIS A 138 -15.16 72.99 -12.84
N GLN A 139 -16.35 72.69 -13.40
CA GLN A 139 -17.33 73.70 -13.81
C GLN A 139 -17.85 74.52 -12.61
N LEU A 140 -18.08 73.88 -11.46
CA LEU A 140 -18.47 74.58 -10.24
C LEU A 140 -17.35 75.48 -9.68
N ALA A 141 -16.09 75.06 -9.79
CA ALA A 141 -14.95 75.88 -9.41
C ALA A 141 -14.79 77.10 -10.34
N GLU A 142 -14.94 76.91 -11.65
CA GLU A 142 -14.86 77.98 -12.65
C GLU A 142 -15.99 79.01 -12.48
N THR A 143 -17.23 78.54 -12.26
CA THR A 143 -18.37 79.42 -11.96
C THR A 143 -18.18 80.21 -10.67
N ARG A 144 -17.64 79.59 -9.60
CA ARG A 144 -17.28 80.33 -8.36
C ARG A 144 -16.24 81.41 -8.62
N GLN A 145 -15.19 81.10 -9.36
CA GLN A 145 -14.14 82.07 -9.69
C GLN A 145 -14.68 83.23 -10.53
N ASN A 146 -15.56 82.95 -11.50
CA ASN A 146 -16.23 83.99 -12.30
C ASN A 146 -17.14 84.88 -11.45
N ILE A 147 -17.81 84.34 -10.44
CA ILE A 147 -18.63 85.12 -9.49
C ILE A 147 -17.73 86.03 -8.62
N GLU A 148 -16.58 85.54 -8.14
CA GLU A 148 -15.63 86.34 -7.36
C GLU A 148 -15.03 87.49 -8.20
N VAL A 149 -14.69 87.23 -9.46
CA VAL A 149 -14.20 88.27 -10.38
C VAL A 149 -15.30 89.28 -10.70
N ALA A 150 -16.54 88.84 -10.97
CA ALA A 150 -17.66 89.74 -11.18
C ALA A 150 -17.98 90.59 -9.93
N SER A 151 -17.85 90.02 -8.74
CA SER A 151 -18.00 90.75 -7.46
C SER A 151 -16.86 91.75 -7.21
N SER A 152 -15.66 91.50 -7.73
CA SER A 152 -14.51 92.41 -7.63
C SER A 152 -14.61 93.61 -8.56
N CYS A 153 -15.31 93.52 -9.69
CA CYS A 153 -15.42 94.59 -10.68
C CYS A 153 -16.48 95.65 -10.33
N ILE A 154 -17.38 95.39 -9.38
CA ILE A 154 -18.48 96.30 -9.01
C ILE A 154 -18.08 97.30 -7.90
N SER A 155 -16.88 97.16 -7.31
CA SER A 155 -16.46 97.99 -6.16
C SER A 155 -15.81 99.33 -6.51
N ASN A 156 -15.74 99.73 -7.80
CA ASN A 156 -15.04 100.94 -8.23
C ASN A 156 -15.89 101.79 -9.18
N GLU A 157 -17.03 102.26 -8.71
CA GLU A 157 -17.60 103.54 -9.14
C GLU A 157 -18.73 103.90 -8.20
N HIS A 158 -18.58 104.99 -7.43
CA HIS A 158 -19.61 105.98 -7.12
C HIS A 158 -18.98 107.09 -6.27
N GLY A 159 -18.34 108.03 -6.97
CA GLY A 159 -18.06 109.35 -6.45
C GLY A 159 -19.29 110.24 -6.63
N ARG A 160 -19.65 110.94 -5.55
CA ARG A 160 -20.33 112.25 -5.49
C ARG A 160 -21.51 112.49 -6.46
N ASP A 161 -22.71 112.58 -5.92
CA ASP A 161 -23.43 113.86 -5.96
C ASP A 161 -24.47 113.97 -4.82
N LYS A 162 -24.58 115.16 -4.22
CA LYS A 162 -25.49 115.47 -3.11
C LYS A 162 -26.82 115.96 -3.67
N GLY A 163 -27.91 115.21 -3.46
CA GLY A 163 -29.28 115.66 -3.69
C GLY A 163 -30.18 115.29 -2.49
N PRO A 164 -31.08 116.17 -2.03
CA PRO A 164 -31.91 115.92 -0.87
C PRO A 164 -33.14 115.10 -1.27
N ALA A 165 -33.23 113.86 -0.82
CA ALA A 165 -34.43 113.03 -0.93
C ALA A 165 -34.58 112.16 0.33
N ASP A 166 -34.76 112.83 1.46
CA ASP A 166 -34.77 112.32 2.84
C ASP A 166 -35.98 111.41 3.20
N HIS A 167 -36.70 110.90 2.19
CA HIS A 167 -37.85 110.00 2.38
C HIS A 167 -37.83 108.73 1.51
N SER A 168 -36.91 108.59 0.55
CA SER A 168 -36.75 107.35 -0.24
C SER A 168 -35.64 106.44 0.29
N GLU A 169 -34.70 107.00 1.06
CA GLU A 169 -33.58 106.25 1.61
C GLU A 169 -34.03 105.29 2.71
N GLU A 170 -34.98 105.70 3.56
CA GLU A 170 -35.52 104.86 4.62
C GLU A 170 -36.33 103.66 4.06
N GLU A 171 -37.06 103.86 2.96
CA GLU A 171 -37.79 102.78 2.27
C GLU A 171 -36.84 101.81 1.56
N LEU A 172 -35.77 102.31 0.92
CA LEU A 172 -34.73 101.48 0.32
C LEU A 172 -33.93 100.70 1.36
N VAL A 173 -33.64 101.31 2.51
CA VAL A 173 -33.00 100.64 3.64
C VAL A 173 -33.92 99.54 4.18
N GLY A 174 -35.22 99.79 4.30
CA GLY A 174 -36.22 98.78 4.66
C GLY A 174 -36.25 97.60 3.68
N GLN A 175 -36.32 97.88 2.38
CA GLN A 175 -36.26 96.86 1.33
C GLN A 175 -34.92 96.11 1.33
N ASN A 176 -33.81 96.77 1.67
CA ASN A 176 -32.50 96.11 1.78
C ASN A 176 -32.47 95.11 2.93
N TYR A 177 -33.02 95.46 4.10
CA TYR A 177 -33.14 94.55 5.22
C TYR A 177 -34.06 93.37 4.90
N GLU A 178 -35.18 93.60 4.21
CA GLU A 178 -36.09 92.54 3.78
C GLU A 178 -35.44 91.59 2.78
N LEU A 179 -34.71 92.12 1.78
CA LEU A 179 -33.96 91.32 0.82
C LEU A 179 -32.84 90.53 1.49
N ARG A 180 -32.11 91.12 2.45
CA ARG A 180 -31.09 90.41 3.23
C ARG A 180 -31.71 89.26 4.02
N TYR A 181 -32.85 89.49 4.65
CA TYR A 181 -33.57 88.44 5.39
C TYR A 181 -34.02 87.31 4.45
N LYS A 182 -34.55 87.67 3.27
CA LYS A 182 -34.97 86.71 2.24
C LYS A 182 -33.81 85.91 1.65
N ILE A 183 -32.64 86.52 1.44
CA ILE A 183 -31.41 85.83 1.04
C ILE A 183 -30.98 84.84 2.13
N LEU A 184 -31.01 85.26 3.40
CA LEU A 184 -30.66 84.39 4.53
C LEU A 184 -31.61 83.18 4.63
N GLN A 185 -32.91 83.39 4.42
CA GLN A 185 -33.91 82.34 4.39
C GLN A 185 -33.72 81.38 3.20
N LEU A 186 -33.42 81.89 2.00
CA LEU A 186 -33.14 81.04 0.84
C LEU A 186 -31.83 80.27 1.00
N GLN A 187 -30.82 80.87 1.64
CA GLN A 187 -29.56 80.22 1.94
C GLN A 187 -29.74 79.10 2.99
N GLU A 188 -30.61 79.32 3.98
CA GLU A 188 -31.00 78.30 4.96
C GLU A 188 -31.82 77.17 4.32
N GLN A 189 -32.73 77.48 3.38
CA GLN A 189 -33.47 76.47 2.62
C GLN A 189 -32.55 75.64 1.71
N LEU A 190 -31.59 76.27 1.04
CA LEU A 190 -30.60 75.55 0.22
C LEU A 190 -29.68 74.70 1.08
N SER A 191 -29.24 75.18 2.24
CA SER A 191 -28.37 74.40 3.14
C SER A 191 -29.10 73.20 3.73
N THR A 192 -30.39 73.34 4.08
CA THR A 192 -31.22 72.21 4.54
C THR A 192 -31.54 71.24 3.41
N GLN A 193 -31.79 71.72 2.19
CA GLN A 193 -31.98 70.86 1.03
C GLN A 193 -30.70 70.08 0.69
N ASP A 194 -29.54 70.73 0.65
CA ASP A 194 -28.24 70.09 0.41
C ASP A 194 -27.89 69.06 1.51
N ALA A 195 -28.20 69.35 2.77
CA ALA A 195 -28.03 68.41 3.87
C ALA A 195 -28.89 67.16 3.67
N ASN A 196 -30.17 67.32 3.32
CA ASN A 196 -31.07 66.20 3.01
C ASN A 196 -30.60 65.38 1.80
N TYR A 197 -30.14 66.02 0.72
CA TYR A 197 -29.64 65.29 -0.44
C TYR A 197 -28.37 64.50 -0.13
N ARG A 198 -27.45 65.06 0.67
CA ARG A 198 -26.28 64.28 1.14
C ARG A 198 -26.69 63.11 2.00
N GLU A 199 -27.63 63.28 2.92
CA GLU A 199 -28.10 62.19 3.77
C GLU A 199 -28.74 61.07 2.95
N ILE A 200 -29.60 61.40 1.98
CA ILE A 200 -30.23 60.41 1.08
C ILE A 200 -29.19 59.68 0.22
N VAL A 201 -28.19 60.40 -0.31
CA VAL A 201 -27.11 59.79 -1.10
C VAL A 201 -26.22 58.92 -0.23
N GLU A 202 -25.79 59.37 0.95
CA GLU A 202 -24.97 58.59 1.87
C GLU A 202 -25.71 57.34 2.35
N GLN A 203 -27.01 57.44 2.63
CA GLN A 203 -27.83 56.32 3.09
C GLN A 203 -28.06 55.27 1.99
N ASN A 204 -28.29 55.70 0.73
CA ASN A 204 -28.44 54.77 -0.40
C ASN A 204 -27.11 54.17 -0.88
N THR A 205 -26.01 54.91 -0.79
CA THR A 205 -24.70 54.44 -1.29
C THR A 205 -23.98 53.54 -0.28
N SER A 206 -24.13 53.78 1.03
CA SER A 206 -23.43 53.00 2.06
C SER A 206 -24.10 51.69 2.41
N VAL A 207 -25.44 51.60 2.41
CA VAL A 207 -26.14 50.43 2.95
C VAL A 207 -26.37 49.35 1.89
N HIS A 208 -26.66 49.72 0.65
CA HIS A 208 -27.02 48.74 -0.38
C HIS A 208 -25.83 48.31 -1.24
N GLY A 209 -25.02 49.26 -1.70
CA GLY A 209 -23.90 48.98 -2.61
C GLY A 209 -22.81 48.13 -1.97
N GLU A 210 -22.36 48.46 -0.76
CA GLU A 210 -21.25 47.72 -0.13
C GLU A 210 -21.64 46.31 0.32
N SER A 211 -22.88 46.11 0.79
CA SER A 211 -23.35 44.79 1.20
C SER A 211 -23.43 43.84 0.00
N GLU A 212 -24.02 44.29 -1.10
CA GLU A 212 -24.11 43.50 -2.34
C GLU A 212 -22.71 43.24 -2.94
N TRP A 213 -21.82 44.23 -2.91
CA TRP A 213 -20.44 44.04 -3.38
C TRP A 213 -19.67 43.02 -2.53
N ASN A 214 -19.84 43.07 -1.21
CA ASN A 214 -19.21 42.12 -0.30
C ASN A 214 -19.82 40.71 -0.45
N GLU A 215 -21.11 40.61 -0.69
CA GLU A 215 -21.78 39.34 -1.01
C GLU A 215 -21.27 38.74 -2.32
N LEU A 216 -21.19 39.53 -3.39
CA LEU A 216 -20.64 39.12 -4.68
C LEU A 216 -19.18 38.68 -4.56
N ARG A 217 -18.36 39.44 -3.81
CA ARG A 217 -16.96 39.08 -3.54
C ARG A 217 -16.86 37.77 -2.76
N SER A 218 -17.73 37.55 -1.78
CA SER A 218 -17.79 36.30 -1.01
C SER A 218 -18.20 35.12 -1.90
N ARG A 219 -19.22 35.28 -2.74
CA ARG A 219 -19.66 34.27 -3.72
C ARG A 219 -18.59 33.96 -4.76
N LEU A 220 -17.86 34.96 -5.23
CA LEU A 220 -16.73 34.74 -6.13
C LEU A 220 -15.62 33.92 -5.45
N HIS A 221 -15.32 34.23 -4.19
CA HIS A 221 -14.28 33.49 -3.46
C HIS A 221 -14.66 32.04 -3.18
N THR A 222 -15.94 31.76 -2.88
CA THR A 222 -16.42 30.39 -2.64
C THR A 222 -16.43 29.57 -3.94
N THR A 223 -16.87 30.15 -5.04
CA THR A 223 -16.86 29.49 -6.37
C THR A 223 -15.44 29.24 -6.86
N GLU A 224 -14.52 30.18 -6.66
CA GLU A 224 -13.10 29.98 -6.98
C GLU A 224 -12.49 28.84 -6.17
N LYS A 225 -12.75 28.80 -4.85
CA LYS A 225 -12.28 27.72 -3.97
C LYS A 225 -12.81 26.36 -4.41
N GLU A 226 -14.10 26.26 -4.72
CA GLU A 226 -14.71 25.02 -5.20
C GLU A 226 -14.09 24.56 -6.53
N SER A 227 -13.81 25.49 -7.44
CA SER A 227 -13.13 25.16 -8.71
C SER A 227 -11.72 24.59 -8.50
N GLN A 228 -10.97 25.12 -7.52
CA GLN A 228 -9.64 24.64 -7.18
C GLN A 228 -9.69 23.23 -6.57
N GLU A 229 -10.66 22.97 -5.69
CA GLU A 229 -10.86 21.64 -5.10
C GLU A 229 -11.23 20.59 -6.18
N ARG A 230 -12.10 20.94 -7.13
CA ARG A 230 -12.45 20.08 -8.27
C ARG A 230 -11.26 19.81 -9.19
N LEU A 231 -10.42 20.81 -9.45
CA LEU A 231 -9.19 20.63 -10.24
C LEU A 231 -8.21 19.68 -9.53
N GLN A 232 -8.07 19.80 -8.21
CA GLN A 232 -7.21 18.91 -7.43
C GLN A 232 -7.72 17.46 -7.45
N GLN A 233 -9.05 17.26 -7.39
CA GLN A 233 -9.67 15.94 -7.57
C GLN A 233 -9.42 15.38 -8.98
N LEU A 234 -9.52 16.18 -10.02
CA LEU A 234 -9.23 15.76 -11.39
C LEU A 234 -7.75 15.35 -11.57
N LEU A 235 -6.82 16.09 -10.97
CA LEU A 235 -5.40 15.76 -11.03
C LEU A 235 -5.08 14.47 -10.26
N SER A 236 -5.68 14.25 -9.09
CA SER A 236 -5.50 13.01 -8.33
C SER A 236 -6.10 11.81 -9.07
N LEU A 237 -7.27 11.98 -9.68
CA LEU A 237 -7.94 10.95 -10.46
C LEU A 237 -7.17 10.64 -11.74
N LYS A 238 -6.64 11.66 -12.43
CA LYS A 238 -5.73 11.48 -13.57
C LYS A 238 -4.46 10.74 -13.17
N SER A 239 -3.87 11.05 -12.01
CA SER A 239 -2.71 10.32 -11.49
C SER A 239 -3.08 8.86 -11.17
N SER A 240 -4.27 8.62 -10.61
CA SER A 240 -4.74 7.27 -10.27
C SER A 240 -5.01 6.44 -11.52
N ILE A 241 -5.71 6.99 -12.53
CA ILE A 241 -5.93 6.31 -13.82
C ILE A 241 -4.59 6.07 -14.52
N SER A 242 -3.68 7.05 -14.55
CA SER A 242 -2.37 6.89 -15.18
C SER A 242 -1.52 5.82 -14.47
N SER A 243 -1.67 5.67 -13.15
CA SER A 243 -1.05 4.56 -12.40
C SER A 243 -1.72 3.21 -12.66
N LEU A 244 -3.04 3.17 -12.88
CA LEU A 244 -3.81 1.95 -13.11
C LEU A 244 -3.67 1.45 -14.57
N THR A 245 -3.50 2.38 -15.51
CA THR A 245 -3.42 2.12 -16.96
C THR A 245 -2.00 2.12 -17.51
N ARG A 246 -0.99 2.40 -16.68
CA ARG A 246 0.40 2.06 -16.99
C ARG A 246 0.51 0.55 -17.05
N ILE A 247 0.41 0.04 -18.27
CA ILE A 247 0.74 -1.31 -18.74
C ILE A 247 2.25 -1.62 -18.56
N ASP A 248 2.98 -0.85 -17.75
CA ASP A 248 4.43 -0.91 -17.50
C ASP A 248 4.88 -2.20 -16.78
N SER A 249 4.01 -3.18 -16.58
CA SER A 249 4.36 -4.51 -16.07
C SER A 249 3.83 -5.65 -16.94
N GLN A 250 3.65 -5.44 -18.25
CA GLN A 250 3.60 -6.60 -19.15
C GLN A 250 4.97 -7.27 -19.13
N ILE A 251 5.09 -8.31 -18.30
CA ILE A 251 6.21 -9.25 -18.32
C ILE A 251 6.30 -9.76 -19.75
N THR A 252 7.42 -9.47 -20.41
CA THR A 252 7.57 -9.90 -21.80
C THR A 252 7.60 -11.42 -21.84
N ASP A 253 7.07 -12.03 -22.91
CA ASP A 253 7.10 -13.50 -23.05
C ASP A 253 8.51 -14.08 -22.87
N ASN A 254 9.54 -13.31 -23.23
CA ASN A 254 10.93 -13.68 -23.03
C ASN A 254 11.33 -13.76 -21.54
N GLU A 255 10.89 -12.81 -20.70
CA GLU A 255 11.08 -12.85 -19.25
C GLU A 255 10.29 -14.02 -18.61
N LEU A 256 9.10 -14.31 -19.13
CA LEU A 256 8.32 -15.47 -18.70
C LEU A 256 9.02 -16.79 -19.04
N VAL A 257 9.54 -16.95 -20.25
CA VAL A 257 10.31 -18.14 -20.65
C VAL A 257 11.56 -18.32 -19.80
N VAL A 258 12.27 -17.23 -19.49
CA VAL A 258 13.44 -17.26 -18.61
C VAL A 258 13.05 -17.68 -17.18
N SER A 259 12.01 -17.07 -16.61
CA SER A 259 11.55 -17.43 -15.25
C SER A 259 11.03 -18.87 -15.17
N PHE A 260 10.32 -19.35 -16.19
CA PHE A 260 9.86 -20.73 -16.26
C PHE A 260 11.02 -21.72 -16.39
N SER A 261 12.05 -21.39 -17.17
CA SER A 261 13.26 -22.19 -17.28
C SER A 261 14.02 -22.26 -15.94
N GLN A 262 14.06 -21.15 -15.19
CA GLN A 262 14.62 -21.14 -13.84
C GLN A 262 13.82 -22.01 -12.87
N LEU A 263 12.48 -21.94 -12.91
CA LEU A 263 11.62 -22.78 -12.11
C LEU A 263 11.82 -24.27 -12.42
N ALA A 264 11.87 -24.64 -13.71
CA ALA A 264 12.11 -26.01 -14.15
C ALA A 264 13.47 -26.53 -13.67
N ASN A 265 14.50 -25.67 -13.67
CA ASN A 265 15.80 -26.00 -13.08
C ASN A 265 15.65 -26.21 -11.58
N CYS A 266 15.08 -25.27 -10.82
CA CYS A 266 14.87 -25.42 -9.38
C CYS A 266 14.16 -26.73 -9.01
N VAL A 267 13.05 -27.08 -9.67
CA VAL A 267 12.31 -28.33 -9.39
C VAL A 267 13.19 -29.55 -9.65
N ARG A 268 13.99 -29.54 -10.73
CA ARG A 268 14.93 -30.62 -11.04
C ARG A 268 16.03 -30.73 -9.97
N GLU A 269 16.59 -29.59 -9.55
CA GLU A 269 17.62 -29.54 -8.50
C GLU A 269 17.09 -30.11 -7.17
N TRP A 270 15.88 -29.73 -6.78
CA TRP A 270 15.21 -30.26 -5.59
C TRP A 270 14.98 -31.78 -5.67
N ALA A 271 14.53 -32.29 -6.82
CA ALA A 271 14.31 -33.73 -6.98
C ALA A 271 15.60 -34.54 -6.82
N ILE A 272 16.72 -34.03 -7.32
CA ILE A 272 18.05 -34.66 -7.17
C ILE A 272 18.46 -34.71 -5.71
N VAL A 273 18.41 -33.54 -5.04
CA VAL A 273 18.79 -33.43 -3.64
C VAL A 273 17.91 -34.36 -2.80
N SER A 274 16.60 -34.29 -2.93
CA SER A 274 15.67 -35.15 -2.18
C SER A 274 15.92 -36.64 -2.44
N SER A 275 16.20 -37.06 -3.69
CA SER A 275 16.55 -38.46 -3.99
C SER A 275 17.84 -38.90 -3.29
N SER A 276 18.85 -38.03 -3.20
CA SER A 276 20.08 -38.34 -2.46
C SER A 276 19.84 -38.36 -0.94
N LEU A 277 19.00 -37.48 -0.40
CA LEU A 277 18.63 -37.48 1.02
C LEU A 277 17.94 -38.78 1.42
N MET A 278 17.15 -39.39 0.53
CA MET A 278 16.51 -40.68 0.80
C MET A 278 17.51 -41.81 1.04
N LEU A 279 18.72 -41.75 0.45
CA LEU A 279 19.76 -42.73 0.73
C LEU A 279 20.22 -42.68 2.19
N LEU A 280 20.26 -41.49 2.80
CA LEU A 280 20.59 -41.34 4.22
C LEU A 280 19.52 -42.00 5.10
N PHE A 281 18.24 -41.77 4.80
CA PHE A 281 17.13 -42.38 5.57
C PHE A 281 17.02 -43.89 5.39
N GLN A 282 17.57 -44.45 4.32
CA GLN A 282 17.58 -45.89 4.06
C GLN A 282 18.72 -46.64 4.76
N GLU A 283 19.65 -45.94 5.39
CA GLU A 283 20.72 -46.58 6.15
C GLU A 283 20.14 -47.40 7.34
N PRO A 284 20.46 -48.70 7.44
CA PRO A 284 19.78 -49.62 8.36
C PRO A 284 20.05 -49.30 9.84
N LEU A 285 21.23 -48.75 10.14
CA LEU A 285 21.63 -48.44 11.51
C LEU A 285 21.83 -46.94 11.73
N MET A 286 22.94 -46.38 11.25
CA MET A 286 23.25 -44.95 11.31
C MET A 286 24.19 -44.56 10.16
N VAL A 287 24.13 -43.31 9.72
CA VAL A 287 25.01 -42.76 8.69
C VAL A 287 26.47 -42.76 9.20
N GLY A 288 27.41 -43.18 8.35
CA GLY A 288 28.84 -43.16 8.65
C GLY A 288 29.44 -44.47 9.16
N ILE A 289 28.66 -45.54 9.29
CA ILE A 289 29.27 -46.87 9.52
C ILE A 289 29.96 -47.33 8.24
N PRO A 290 31.25 -47.71 8.29
CA PRO A 290 31.97 -48.14 7.11
C PRO A 290 31.47 -49.50 6.64
N ARG A 291 31.31 -49.65 5.32
CA ARG A 291 30.92 -50.92 4.67
C ARG A 291 32.03 -51.99 4.71
N THR A 292 33.23 -51.61 5.13
CA THR A 292 34.41 -52.49 5.27
C THR A 292 35.02 -52.37 6.65
N GLY A 293 35.67 -53.44 7.13
CA GLY A 293 36.36 -53.47 8.42
C GLY A 293 35.52 -54.07 9.55
N SER A 294 35.96 -53.90 10.80
CA SER A 294 35.32 -54.53 11.97
C SER A 294 33.90 -54.00 12.24
N LEU A 295 33.64 -52.74 11.90
CA LEU A 295 32.32 -52.13 12.09
C LEU A 295 31.30 -52.54 11.01
N ALA A 296 31.76 -53.02 9.86
CA ALA A 296 30.88 -53.48 8.77
C ALA A 296 30.00 -54.66 9.18
N ALA A 297 30.46 -55.47 10.14
CA ALA A 297 29.67 -56.56 10.70
C ALA A 297 28.36 -56.07 11.33
N PHE A 298 28.32 -54.86 11.91
CA PHE A 298 27.10 -54.29 12.46
C PHE A 298 26.08 -53.95 11.37
N GLN A 299 26.53 -53.42 10.23
CA GLN A 299 25.65 -53.15 9.08
C GLN A 299 25.07 -54.45 8.52
N GLN A 300 25.92 -55.46 8.26
CA GLN A 300 25.47 -56.76 7.74
C GLN A 300 24.49 -57.45 8.70
N THR A 301 24.76 -57.37 10.01
CA THR A 301 23.86 -57.90 11.03
C THR A 301 22.54 -57.13 11.04
N ALA A 302 22.57 -55.80 10.94
CA ALA A 302 21.36 -54.99 10.90
C ALA A 302 20.52 -55.28 9.64
N GLU A 303 21.15 -55.48 8.48
CA GLU A 303 20.44 -55.87 7.24
C GLU A 303 19.79 -57.25 7.38
N MET A 304 20.51 -58.24 7.91
CA MET A 304 19.96 -59.57 8.15
C MET A 304 18.78 -59.52 9.15
N LEU A 305 18.93 -58.78 10.25
CA LEU A 305 17.92 -58.71 11.30
C LEU A 305 16.67 -57.95 10.87
N ARG A 306 16.81 -56.98 9.97
CA ARG A 306 15.68 -56.19 9.44
C ARG A 306 14.62 -57.08 8.79
N ASP A 307 15.06 -58.12 8.09
CA ASP A 307 14.18 -58.99 7.32
C ASP A 307 13.78 -60.27 8.08
N THR A 308 14.56 -60.66 9.09
CA THR A 308 14.36 -61.93 9.82
C THR A 308 13.58 -61.79 11.13
N VAL A 309 13.66 -60.63 11.78
CA VAL A 309 13.15 -60.46 13.14
C VAL A 309 11.94 -59.53 13.15
N THR A 310 11.00 -59.73 14.09
CA THR A 310 9.89 -58.81 14.33
C THR A 310 10.39 -57.37 14.46
N GLY A 311 9.71 -56.42 13.81
CA GLY A 311 10.14 -55.02 13.75
C GLY A 311 10.44 -54.39 15.12
N ALA A 312 9.71 -54.75 16.18
CA ALA A 312 9.97 -54.28 17.54
C ALA A 312 11.35 -54.70 18.07
N GLN A 313 11.72 -55.97 17.91
CA GLN A 313 13.02 -56.50 18.35
C GLN A 313 14.17 -55.89 17.53
N TYR A 314 13.97 -55.70 16.23
CA TYR A 314 14.93 -55.00 15.39
C TYR A 314 15.15 -53.54 15.83
N ARG A 315 14.08 -52.81 16.17
CA ARG A 315 14.19 -51.43 16.68
C ARG A 315 14.97 -51.36 17.99
N ASP A 316 14.69 -52.25 18.94
CA ASP A 316 15.40 -52.27 20.21
C ASP A 316 16.87 -52.64 20.04
N PHE A 317 17.17 -53.62 19.17
CA PHE A 317 18.54 -53.90 18.73
C PHE A 317 19.20 -52.64 18.17
N ARG A 318 18.59 -52.00 17.16
CA ARG A 318 19.15 -50.82 16.49
C ARG A 318 19.47 -49.71 17.49
N ARG A 319 18.54 -49.39 18.39
CA ARG A 319 18.70 -48.34 19.41
C ARG A 319 19.80 -48.66 20.41
N ALA A 320 19.84 -49.91 20.89
CA ALA A 320 20.87 -50.35 21.83
C ALA A 320 22.26 -50.30 21.17
N THR A 321 22.37 -50.75 19.92
CA THR A 321 23.62 -50.72 19.16
C THR A 321 24.10 -49.30 18.89
N ILE A 322 23.22 -48.39 18.45
CA ILE A 322 23.59 -46.98 18.22
C ILE A 322 24.17 -46.36 19.51
N ARG A 323 23.48 -46.50 20.64
CA ARG A 323 23.96 -45.95 21.93
C ARG A 323 25.28 -46.56 22.38
N ALA A 324 25.49 -47.85 22.14
CA ALA A 324 26.75 -48.53 22.44
C ALA A 324 27.89 -47.99 21.55
N LEU A 325 27.62 -47.75 20.26
CA LEU A 325 28.59 -47.16 19.33
C LEU A 325 28.95 -45.72 19.70
N GLU A 326 27.96 -44.91 20.09
CA GLU A 326 28.17 -43.53 20.57
C GLU A 326 29.07 -43.47 21.81
N SER A 327 28.93 -44.46 22.70
CA SER A 327 29.69 -44.57 23.94
C SER A 327 31.10 -45.16 23.73
N CYS A 328 31.40 -45.69 22.55
CA CYS A 328 32.66 -46.36 22.23
C CYS A 328 33.68 -45.38 21.61
N GLU A 329 34.96 -45.70 21.72
CA GLU A 329 36.04 -44.96 21.03
C GLU A 329 35.85 -44.92 19.49
N ALA A 330 35.12 -45.90 18.95
CA ALA A 330 34.73 -45.97 17.54
C ALA A 330 33.88 -44.78 17.07
N SER A 331 33.23 -44.05 17.99
CA SER A 331 32.41 -42.86 17.68
C SER A 331 33.18 -41.81 16.87
N ARG A 332 34.47 -41.58 17.16
CA ARG A 332 35.31 -40.64 16.39
C ARG A 332 35.54 -41.09 14.95
N THR A 333 35.69 -42.40 14.75
CA THR A 333 35.84 -42.98 13.41
C THR A 333 34.54 -42.89 12.64
N ILE A 334 33.41 -43.23 13.27
CA ILE A 334 32.07 -43.12 12.66
C ILE A 334 31.78 -41.68 12.24
N GLU A 335 32.06 -40.69 13.09
CA GLU A 335 31.84 -39.28 12.74
C GLU A 335 32.75 -38.84 11.59
N LYS A 336 34.02 -39.27 11.57
CA LYS A 336 34.92 -38.99 10.45
C LYS A 336 34.40 -39.58 9.13
N GLU A 337 33.97 -40.83 9.15
CA GLU A 337 33.40 -41.51 7.99
C GLU A 337 32.05 -40.89 7.57
N LYS A 338 31.22 -40.46 8.53
CA LYS A 338 29.99 -39.68 8.28
C LYS A 338 30.33 -38.42 7.48
N GLN A 339 31.28 -37.61 7.97
CA GLN A 339 31.69 -36.38 7.27
C GLN A 339 32.26 -36.67 5.88
N GLY A 340 33.05 -37.75 5.73
CA GLY A 340 33.57 -38.21 4.43
C GLY A 340 32.45 -38.58 3.45
N LEU A 341 31.47 -39.36 3.89
CA LEU A 341 30.31 -39.74 3.09
C LEU A 341 29.46 -38.52 2.70
N LEU A 342 29.19 -37.60 3.63
CA LEU A 342 28.43 -36.38 3.34
C LEU A 342 29.15 -35.50 2.33
N HIS A 343 30.49 -35.38 2.41
CA HIS A 343 31.28 -34.69 1.40
C HIS A 343 31.21 -35.37 0.02
N GLN A 344 31.31 -36.69 -0.02
CA GLN A 344 31.17 -37.46 -1.26
C GLN A 344 29.78 -37.24 -1.88
N MET A 345 28.71 -37.34 -1.10
CA MET A 345 27.35 -37.11 -1.57
C MET A 345 27.15 -35.67 -2.07
N ALA A 346 27.67 -34.68 -1.34
CA ALA A 346 27.62 -33.28 -1.79
C ALA A 346 28.32 -33.10 -3.13
N GLU A 347 29.47 -33.77 -3.33
CA GLU A 347 30.23 -33.74 -4.58
C GLU A 347 29.50 -34.43 -5.74
N GLU A 348 28.88 -35.60 -5.48
CA GLU A 348 28.06 -36.31 -6.46
C GLU A 348 26.83 -35.48 -6.89
N ILE A 349 26.12 -34.90 -5.91
CA ILE A 349 25.00 -33.98 -6.18
C ILE A 349 25.49 -32.78 -6.99
N ARG A 350 26.61 -32.16 -6.59
CA ARG A 350 27.19 -31.01 -7.32
C ARG A 350 27.55 -31.38 -8.76
N HIS A 351 28.17 -32.53 -8.97
CA HIS A 351 28.52 -33.02 -10.30
C HIS A 351 27.28 -33.29 -11.15
N LEU A 352 26.25 -33.92 -10.57
CA LEU A 352 25.01 -34.22 -11.26
C LEU A 352 24.22 -32.95 -11.60
N LEU A 353 24.13 -32.00 -10.67
CA LEU A 353 23.55 -30.68 -10.92
C LEU A 353 24.29 -29.96 -12.04
N PHE A 354 25.63 -29.93 -11.99
CA PHE A 354 26.45 -29.34 -13.05
C PHE A 354 26.23 -30.03 -14.41
N THR A 355 26.14 -31.36 -14.43
CA THR A 355 25.90 -32.13 -15.67
C THR A 355 24.55 -31.78 -16.28
N LEU A 356 23.52 -31.55 -15.47
CA LEU A 356 22.16 -31.29 -15.95
C LEU A 356 21.88 -29.82 -16.25
N THR A 357 22.52 -28.88 -15.55
CA THR A 357 22.26 -27.45 -15.71
C THR A 357 23.38 -26.71 -16.42
N SER A 358 24.57 -27.32 -16.55
CA SER A 358 25.81 -26.66 -16.97
C SER A 358 26.20 -25.46 -16.09
N VAL A 359 25.61 -25.34 -14.89
CA VAL A 359 25.88 -24.25 -13.93
C VAL A 359 26.59 -24.82 -12.71
N SER A 360 27.72 -24.22 -12.35
CA SER A 360 28.44 -24.57 -11.12
C SER A 360 27.74 -23.99 -9.89
N LEU A 361 27.54 -24.79 -8.85
CA LEU A 361 27.00 -24.29 -7.58
C LEU A 361 27.94 -23.25 -6.97
N THR A 362 27.37 -22.15 -6.47
CA THR A 362 28.11 -21.13 -5.72
C THR A 362 28.65 -21.69 -4.40
N ALA A 363 29.71 -21.10 -3.85
CA ALA A 363 30.27 -21.54 -2.56
C ALA A 363 29.25 -21.49 -1.42
N ALA A 364 28.34 -20.50 -1.44
CA ALA A 364 27.24 -20.41 -0.49
C ALA A 364 26.23 -21.56 -0.65
N ALA A 365 25.86 -21.91 -1.89
CA ALA A 365 24.98 -23.04 -2.17
C ALA A 365 25.61 -24.38 -1.80
N GLN A 366 26.91 -24.56 -2.04
CA GLN A 366 27.65 -25.76 -1.62
C GLN A 366 27.66 -25.92 -0.10
N SER A 367 27.93 -24.83 0.63
CA SER A 367 27.87 -24.82 2.10
C SER A 367 26.47 -25.13 2.62
N ALA A 368 25.43 -24.54 2.01
CA ALA A 368 24.03 -24.81 2.36
C ALA A 368 23.65 -26.27 2.09
N LEU A 369 24.04 -26.84 0.94
CA LEU A 369 23.81 -28.25 0.59
C LEU A 369 24.44 -29.18 1.62
N PHE A 370 25.70 -28.93 1.99
CA PHE A 370 26.38 -29.71 3.02
C PHE A 370 25.67 -29.61 4.39
N GLY A 371 25.20 -28.40 4.75
CA GLY A 371 24.39 -28.20 5.95
C GLY A 371 23.09 -29.00 5.93
N ILE A 372 22.38 -29.04 4.80
CA ILE A 372 21.16 -29.86 4.62
C ILE A 372 21.47 -31.36 4.78
N LEU A 373 22.56 -31.84 4.16
CA LEU A 373 23.00 -33.23 4.27
C LEU A 373 23.34 -33.61 5.72
N SER A 374 24.09 -32.76 6.42
CA SER A 374 24.42 -32.96 7.85
C SER A 374 23.17 -33.00 8.71
N ASN A 375 22.27 -32.02 8.56
CA ASN A 375 21.02 -31.96 9.33
C ASN A 375 20.13 -33.19 9.05
N THR A 376 20.14 -33.70 7.82
CA THR A 376 19.40 -34.90 7.44
C THR A 376 19.98 -36.15 8.09
N ALA A 377 21.31 -36.28 8.14
CA ALA A 377 21.97 -37.38 8.84
C ALA A 377 21.67 -37.35 10.35
N ASP A 378 21.69 -36.15 10.96
CA ASP A 378 21.37 -35.99 12.38
C ASP A 378 19.88 -36.25 12.67
N LEU A 379 18.98 -35.89 11.74
CA LEU A 379 17.57 -36.24 11.82
C LEU A 379 17.37 -37.76 11.70
N GLN A 380 18.00 -38.42 10.73
CA GLN A 380 17.96 -39.88 10.60
C GLN A 380 18.41 -40.56 11.90
N HIS A 381 19.50 -40.08 12.48
CA HIS A 381 20.00 -40.58 13.76
C HIS A 381 18.96 -40.40 14.88
N THR A 382 18.34 -39.22 14.97
CA THR A 382 17.30 -38.93 15.96
C THR A 382 16.08 -39.86 15.80
N LEU A 383 15.64 -40.09 14.56
CA LEU A 383 14.55 -41.01 14.24
C LEU A 383 14.93 -42.47 14.55
N ALA A 384 16.18 -42.86 14.31
CA ALA A 384 16.67 -44.21 14.57
C ALA A 384 16.64 -44.57 16.06
N LEU A 385 16.80 -43.57 16.94
CA LEU A 385 16.76 -43.70 18.40
C LEU A 385 15.35 -43.75 19.01
N GLN A 386 14.31 -43.39 18.25
CA GLN A 386 12.94 -43.39 18.75
C GLN A 386 12.37 -44.81 18.90
N LYS A 387 11.43 -44.97 19.84
CA LYS A 387 10.70 -46.24 20.03
C LYS A 387 9.65 -46.48 18.94
N ALA A 388 8.93 -45.43 18.58
CA ALA A 388 7.99 -45.46 17.45
C ALA A 388 8.75 -45.62 16.12
N THR A 389 8.06 -46.20 15.12
CA THR A 389 8.65 -46.41 13.80
C THR A 389 8.36 -45.20 12.95
N TYR A 390 9.39 -44.52 12.48
CA TYR A 390 9.25 -43.40 11.54
C TYR A 390 9.60 -43.88 10.14
N GLN A 391 8.72 -43.62 9.20
CA GLN A 391 8.90 -43.94 7.80
C GLN A 391 8.90 -42.65 6.99
N VAL A 392 10.01 -42.40 6.30
CA VAL A 392 10.12 -41.32 5.32
C VAL A 392 9.77 -41.91 3.96
N LEU A 393 8.66 -41.47 3.39
CA LEU A 393 8.13 -41.94 2.12
C LEU A 393 8.38 -40.88 1.05
N PHE A 394 9.18 -41.23 0.04
CA PHE A 394 9.35 -40.41 -1.15
C PHE A 394 8.67 -41.10 -2.33
N PHE A 395 7.48 -40.60 -2.70
CA PHE A 395 6.67 -41.19 -3.76
C PHE A 395 7.36 -40.96 -5.11
N ARG A 396 7.90 -42.03 -5.68
CA ARG A 396 8.53 -42.00 -7.01
C ARG A 396 7.71 -42.88 -7.93
N ARG A 397 7.21 -42.30 -9.03
CA ARG A 397 6.54 -43.08 -10.08
C ARG A 397 7.52 -44.13 -10.60
N GLN A 398 7.31 -45.39 -10.21
CA GLN A 398 7.99 -46.52 -10.83
C GLN A 398 7.26 -46.86 -12.14
N VAL A 399 7.98 -47.41 -13.11
CA VAL A 399 7.46 -47.65 -14.47
C VAL A 399 6.24 -48.59 -14.48
N SER A 400 6.08 -49.43 -13.46
CA SER A 400 5.05 -50.47 -13.37
C SER A 400 3.86 -50.13 -12.46
N GLU A 401 3.94 -49.09 -11.63
CA GLU A 401 2.93 -48.83 -10.60
C GLU A 401 2.38 -47.41 -10.73
N LYS A 402 1.07 -47.32 -10.98
CA LYS A 402 0.36 -46.05 -10.88
C LYS A 402 0.25 -45.74 -9.39
N ILE A 403 0.81 -44.61 -8.99
CA ILE A 403 0.61 -44.04 -7.66
C ILE A 403 -0.59 -43.12 -7.80
N ASP A 404 -1.67 -43.42 -7.07
CA ASP A 404 -2.84 -42.57 -7.01
C ASP A 404 -2.64 -41.46 -5.97
N PHE A 405 -3.38 -40.37 -6.09
CA PHE A 405 -3.30 -39.27 -5.13
C PHE A 405 -4.02 -39.65 -3.84
N GLU A 406 -3.25 -39.82 -2.76
CA GLU A 406 -3.79 -40.11 -1.43
C GLU A 406 -3.90 -38.82 -0.60
N GLU A 407 -5.12 -38.29 -0.45
CA GLU A 407 -5.37 -37.02 0.26
C GLU A 407 -4.90 -37.06 1.73
N GLU A 408 -4.90 -38.24 2.36
CA GLU A 408 -4.41 -38.42 3.73
C GLU A 408 -2.89 -38.22 3.85
N LYS A 409 -2.13 -38.58 2.81
CA LYS A 409 -0.64 -38.59 2.82
C LYS A 409 -0.01 -37.52 1.94
N MET A 410 -0.78 -36.88 1.07
CA MET A 410 -0.28 -35.96 0.04
C MET A 410 -1.04 -34.63 0.03
N ASP A 411 -0.28 -33.55 -0.12
CA ASP A 411 -0.78 -32.20 -0.40
C ASP A 411 -0.35 -31.80 -1.82
N SER A 412 -1.29 -31.31 -2.63
CA SER A 412 -0.97 -30.77 -3.96
C SER A 412 -0.25 -29.44 -3.83
N VAL A 413 0.85 -29.26 -4.55
CA VAL A 413 1.55 -27.95 -4.65
C VAL A 413 0.90 -27.05 -5.68
N ASN A 414 0.23 -27.66 -6.67
CA ASN A 414 -0.54 -26.95 -7.65
C ASN A 414 -1.96 -26.92 -7.10
N ASP A 415 -2.35 -25.83 -6.44
CA ASP A 415 -3.72 -25.59 -5.99
C ASP A 415 -4.65 -25.50 -7.21
N LEU A 416 -4.98 -26.65 -7.80
CA LEU A 416 -5.99 -26.78 -8.85
C LEU A 416 -7.41 -26.64 -8.28
N ASP A 417 -7.52 -26.26 -7.01
CA ASP A 417 -8.71 -26.39 -6.16
C ASP A 417 -9.79 -25.34 -6.40
N ASN A 418 -9.74 -24.60 -7.52
CA ASN A 418 -10.68 -23.51 -7.77
C ASN A 418 -11.47 -23.63 -9.09
N ALA A 419 -11.43 -24.79 -9.74
CA ALA A 419 -12.37 -25.08 -10.81
C ALA A 419 -13.40 -26.11 -10.34
N THR A 420 -14.16 -25.78 -9.29
CA THR A 420 -15.55 -26.27 -9.24
C THR A 420 -16.22 -25.72 -10.48
N ASP A 421 -16.59 -26.59 -11.39
CA ASP A 421 -17.55 -26.27 -12.43
C ASP A 421 -18.85 -25.75 -11.80
N GLU A 422 -19.59 -24.91 -12.53
CA GLU A 422 -20.86 -24.33 -12.05
C GLU A 422 -21.89 -25.39 -11.64
N ASP A 423 -21.69 -26.64 -12.08
CA ASP A 423 -22.53 -27.80 -11.76
C ASP A 423 -22.19 -28.45 -10.40
N GLY A 424 -21.09 -28.06 -9.75
CA GLY A 424 -20.72 -28.54 -8.42
C GLY A 424 -20.17 -29.98 -8.39
N ASP A 425 -19.82 -30.54 -9.54
CA ASP A 425 -19.28 -31.89 -9.67
C ASP A 425 -17.74 -31.85 -9.58
N THR A 426 -17.22 -32.02 -8.37
CA THR A 426 -15.77 -32.10 -8.09
C THR A 426 -15.14 -33.41 -8.59
N LEU A 427 -15.12 -33.65 -9.90
CA LEU A 427 -14.74 -34.96 -10.48
C LEU A 427 -13.56 -34.93 -11.48
N THR A 428 -12.68 -33.93 -11.44
CA THR A 428 -11.36 -34.14 -12.03
C THR A 428 -10.51 -35.00 -11.10
N GLU A 429 -10.41 -36.29 -11.41
CA GLU A 429 -9.51 -37.24 -10.76
C GLU A 429 -8.08 -36.67 -10.79
N ARG A 430 -7.53 -36.33 -9.61
CA ARG A 430 -6.19 -35.77 -9.49
C ARG A 430 -5.17 -36.86 -9.79
N LYS A 431 -4.45 -36.72 -10.90
CA LYS A 431 -3.39 -37.65 -11.28
C LYS A 431 -2.06 -37.21 -10.70
N PHE A 432 -1.50 -38.03 -9.80
CA PHE A 432 -0.15 -37.81 -9.27
C PHE A 432 0.88 -37.78 -10.41
N LEU A 433 1.73 -36.75 -10.45
CA LEU A 433 2.83 -36.63 -11.41
C LEU A 433 4.17 -36.96 -10.76
N PHE A 434 4.57 -36.19 -9.74
CA PHE A 434 5.83 -36.37 -9.03
C PHE A 434 5.80 -35.79 -7.61
N CYS A 435 6.65 -36.32 -6.73
CA CYS A 435 6.83 -35.86 -5.37
C CYS A 435 7.92 -34.79 -5.29
N VAL A 436 7.61 -33.64 -4.68
CA VAL A 436 8.54 -32.54 -4.41
C VAL A 436 9.17 -32.70 -3.03
N PHE A 437 8.37 -33.09 -2.04
CA PHE A 437 8.80 -33.23 -0.65
C PHE A 437 8.26 -34.53 -0.03
N PRO A 438 9.07 -35.33 0.68
CA PRO A 438 8.66 -36.63 1.22
C PRO A 438 7.59 -36.51 2.32
N CYS A 439 6.80 -37.57 2.49
CA CYS A 439 5.91 -37.77 3.62
C CYS A 439 6.69 -38.34 4.82
N LEU A 440 6.35 -37.91 6.04
CA LEU A 440 6.81 -38.50 7.29
C LEU A 440 5.64 -39.13 8.02
N GLU A 441 5.67 -40.45 8.13
CA GLU A 441 4.66 -41.24 8.82
C GLU A 441 5.24 -41.83 10.10
N LYS A 442 4.48 -41.76 11.20
CA LYS A 442 4.81 -42.38 12.48
C LYS A 442 3.87 -43.57 12.70
N HIS A 443 4.44 -44.75 12.85
CA HIS A 443 3.74 -45.96 13.25
C HIS A 443 4.03 -46.30 14.71
N GLY A 444 2.97 -46.62 15.43
CA GLY A 444 2.97 -46.92 16.86
C GLY A 444 2.75 -45.70 17.76
N ASP A 445 2.43 -46.01 19.01
CA ASP A 445 2.19 -45.04 20.06
C ASP A 445 3.49 -44.38 20.60
N GLU A 446 3.44 -43.69 21.72
CA GLU A 446 4.63 -43.08 22.35
C GLU A 446 5.69 -44.11 22.79
N TRP A 447 5.26 -45.36 23.00
CA TRP A 447 6.09 -46.46 23.46
C TRP A 447 6.56 -47.36 22.31
N GLY A 448 6.09 -47.12 21.09
CA GLY A 448 6.35 -47.94 19.92
C GLY A 448 5.57 -49.25 19.90
N GLU A 449 4.52 -49.33 20.72
CA GLU A 449 3.50 -50.38 20.71
C GLU A 449 2.43 -50.03 19.66
N HIS A 450 1.53 -50.97 19.37
CA HIS A 450 0.42 -50.76 18.42
C HIS A 450 0.86 -50.31 17.00
N PRO A 451 1.69 -51.09 16.28
CA PRO A 451 2.18 -50.72 14.94
C PRO A 451 1.07 -50.50 13.90
N GLU A 452 -0.15 -50.98 14.17
CA GLU A 452 -1.35 -50.70 13.38
C GLU A 452 -1.81 -49.24 13.42
N THR A 453 -1.37 -48.48 14.43
CA THR A 453 -1.69 -47.05 14.52
C THR A 453 -0.66 -46.25 13.75
N SER A 454 -1.08 -45.62 12.65
CA SER A 454 -0.25 -44.75 11.82
C SER A 454 -0.75 -43.32 11.86
N ASN A 455 0.16 -42.37 12.06
CA ASN A 455 -0.13 -40.94 12.01
C ASN A 455 0.79 -40.29 10.97
N VAL A 456 0.19 -39.59 10.01
CA VAL A 456 0.94 -38.73 9.08
C VAL A 456 1.35 -37.47 9.82
N LEU A 457 2.64 -37.34 10.12
CA LEU A 457 3.17 -36.15 10.81
C LEU A 457 3.46 -35.02 9.83
N LEU A 458 3.81 -35.39 8.59
CA LEU A 458 4.04 -34.46 7.51
C LEU A 458 3.59 -35.09 6.20
N LYS A 459 2.63 -34.48 5.52
CA LYS A 459 2.18 -34.93 4.21
C LYS A 459 3.25 -34.66 3.15
N ALA A 460 3.35 -35.53 2.17
CA ALA A 460 4.19 -35.31 1.00
C ALA A 460 3.65 -34.14 0.19
N ARG A 461 4.53 -33.29 -0.32
CA ARG A 461 4.14 -32.26 -1.29
C ARG A 461 4.31 -32.83 -2.68
N VAL A 462 3.23 -32.91 -3.43
CA VAL A 462 3.20 -33.55 -4.74
C VAL A 462 2.66 -32.61 -5.80
N CYS A 463 3.16 -32.79 -7.03
CA CYS A 463 2.62 -32.13 -8.20
C CYS A 463 1.56 -33.05 -8.81
N CYS A 464 0.35 -32.52 -8.99
CA CYS A 464 -0.77 -33.22 -9.60
C CYS A 464 -1.13 -32.59 -10.95
N GLY A 465 -1.68 -33.40 -11.85
CA GLY A 465 -2.26 -32.97 -13.11
C GLY A 465 -3.70 -33.45 -13.26
N VAL A 466 -4.40 -32.89 -14.23
CA VAL A 466 -5.74 -33.35 -14.64
C VAL A 466 -5.58 -34.64 -15.43
N GLY A 467 -6.25 -35.71 -15.00
CA GLY A 467 -6.02 -37.10 -15.41
C GLY A 467 -6.89 -37.59 -16.54
#